data_AF-A0A1F7PK55-F1
#
_entry.id   AF-A0A1F7PK55-F1
#
_cell.length_a   1.000
_cell.length_b   1.000
_cell.length_c   1.000
_cell.angle_alpha   90.00
_cell.angle_beta   90.00
_cell.angle_gamma   90.00
#
_symmetry.space_group_name_H-M   'P 1'
#
loop_
_entity.id
_entity.type
_entity.pdbx_description
1 polymer ?
#
loop_
_entity_poly.entity_id
_entity_poly.type
_entity_poly.pdbx_seq_one_letter_code
_entity_poly.pdbx_strand_id
1 'polypeptide(L)' 'MLRTTHFVVEDKDLVRRALEDYRRGPGDFADYLMGWRNRRAGCESPATFDGALKGSDLFVLL' A
#
# COMPACT_ATOMS: atom_id res chain seq x y z
N MET A 1 -15.98 3.87 10.09
CA MET A 1 -16.08 3.57 8.63
C MET A 1 -16.47 4.87 7.91
N LEU A 2 -15.66 5.38 6.98
CA LEU A 2 -15.98 6.61 6.25
C LEU A 2 -17.08 6.33 5.22
N ARG A 3 -18.28 6.89 5.43
CA ARG A 3 -19.39 6.86 4.47
C ARG A 3 -19.51 8.25 3.87
N THR A 4 -19.29 8.36 2.56
CA THR A 4 -19.53 9.59 1.82
C THR A 4 -20.54 9.29 0.73
N THR A 5 -21.56 10.14 0.59
CA THR A 5 -22.64 9.95 -0.38
C THR A 5 -22.18 10.22 -1.82
N HIS A 6 -21.14 11.03 -1.99
CA HIS A 6 -20.69 11.50 -3.30
C HIS A 6 -19.41 10.82 -3.80
N PHE A 7 -18.66 10.12 -2.94
CA PHE A 7 -17.42 9.44 -3.34
C PHE A 7 -17.48 7.95 -3.03
N VAL A 8 -17.17 7.18 -4.08
CA VAL A 8 -16.84 5.76 -3.95
C VAL A 8 -15.33 5.66 -3.82
N VAL A 9 -14.88 5.12 -2.69
CA VAL A 9 -13.48 4.72 -2.51
C VAL A 9 -13.36 3.30 -3.06
N GLU A 10 -12.54 3.12 -4.08
CA GLU A 10 -12.20 1.82 -4.63
C GLU A 10 -11.44 0.97 -3.61
N ASP A 11 -11.68 -0.35 -3.62
CA ASP A 11 -10.97 -1.32 -2.78
C ASP A 11 -10.83 -0.90 -1.31
N LYS A 12 -11.94 -0.50 -0.68
CA LYS A 12 -11.96 0.11 0.66
C LYS A 12 -11.15 -0.65 1.71
N ASP A 13 -11.21 -1.97 1.69
CA ASP A 13 -10.46 -2.81 2.63
C ASP A 13 -8.95 -2.71 2.42
N LEU A 14 -8.52 -2.63 1.16
CA LEU A 14 -7.12 -2.46 0.78
C LEU A 14 -6.64 -1.05 1.14
N VAL A 15 -7.44 -0.02 0.84
CA VAL A 15 -7.16 1.37 1.23
C VAL A 15 -7.03 1.50 2.74
N ARG A 16 -7.92 0.85 3.51
CA ARG A 16 -7.84 0.84 4.98
C ARG A 16 -6.55 0.19 5.46
N ARG A 17 -6.16 -0.96 4.88
CA ARG A 17 -4.92 -1.65 5.22
C ARG A 17 -3.69 -0.79 4.92
N ALA A 18 -3.62 -0.20 3.73
CA ALA A 18 -2.54 0.70 3.35
C ALA A 18 -2.43 1.91 4.29
N LEU A 19 -3.57 2.45 4.75
CA LEU A 19 -3.60 3.55 5.71
C LEU A 19 -3.08 3.13 7.10
N GLU A 20 -3.35 1.91 7.53
CA GLU A 20 -2.83 1.36 8.79
C GLU A 20 -1.32 1.14 8.74
N ASP A 21 -0.80 0.64 7.61
CA ASP A 21 0.63 0.42 7.41
C ASP A 21 1.38 1.76 7.26
N TYR A 22 0.82 2.71 6.51
CA TYR A 22 1.37 4.07 6.37
C TYR A 22 1.57 4.78 7.70
N ARG A 23 0.64 4.62 8.65
CA ARG A 23 0.75 5.24 9.98
C ARG A 23 1.89 4.67 10.83
N ARG A 24 2.46 3.52 10.46
CA ARG A 24 3.45 2.78 11.24
C ARG A 24 4.79 2.65 10.56
N GLY A 25 4.82 2.74 9.23
CA GLY A 25 6.01 2.49 8.44
C GLY A 25 6.65 3.75 7.86
N PRO A 26 7.86 3.62 7.31
CA PRO A 26 8.67 4.75 6.83
C PRO A 26 8.29 5.30 5.45
N GLY A 27 7.61 4.52 4.60
CA GLY A 27 7.18 4.95 3.26
C GLY A 27 5.93 5.82 3.23
N ASP A 28 5.58 6.31 2.05
CA ASP A 28 4.37 7.10 1.82
C ASP A 28 3.13 6.21 1.70
N PHE A 29 1.94 6.81 1.86
CA PHE A 29 0.67 6.09 1.73
C PHE A 29 0.54 5.38 0.37
N ALA A 30 1.02 6.02 -0.70
CA ALA A 30 0.97 5.46 -2.05
C ALA A 30 1.78 4.15 -2.16
N ASP A 31 2.90 4.03 -1.42
CA ASP A 31 3.74 2.83 -1.46
C ASP A 31 2.98 1.62 -0.92
N TYR A 32 2.36 1.73 0.25
CA TYR A 32 1.57 0.63 0.82
C TYR A 32 0.35 0.31 -0.06
N LEU A 33 -0.29 1.33 -0.64
CA LEU A 33 -1.42 1.12 -1.54
C LEU A 33 -1.01 0.33 -2.79
N MET A 34 0.11 0.71 -3.42
CA MET A 34 0.67 0.01 -4.57
C MET A 34 1.12 -1.40 -4.22
N GLY A 35 1.82 -1.58 -3.09
CA GLY A 35 2.28 -2.89 -2.62
C GLY A 35 1.14 -3.89 -2.44
N TRP A 36 0.05 -3.46 -1.76
CA TRP A 36 -1.12 -4.33 -1.59
C TRP A 36 -1.87 -4.59 -2.90
N ARG A 37 -1.97 -3.61 -3.81
CA ARG A 37 -2.60 -3.79 -5.12
C ARG A 37 -1.81 -4.80 -5.97
N ASN A 38 -0.49 -4.68 -6.00
CA ASN A 38 0.37 -5.62 -6.70
C ASN A 38 0.23 -7.03 -6.15
N ARG A 39 0.25 -7.19 -4.81
CA ARG A 39 0.03 -8.49 -4.17
C ARG A 39 -1.34 -9.07 -4.50
N ARG A 40 -2.40 -8.26 -4.50
CA ARG A 40 -3.75 -8.70 -4.90
C ARG A 40 -3.81 -9.12 -6.36
N ALA A 41 -3.02 -8.48 -7.22
CA ALA A 41 -2.89 -8.84 -8.64
C ALA A 41 -1.97 -10.07 -8.88
N GLY A 42 -1.44 -10.70 -7.83
CA GLY A 42 -0.57 -11.87 -7.93
C GLY A 42 0.92 -11.54 -8.11
N CYS A 43 1.32 -10.27 -8.02
CA CYS A 43 2.72 -9.89 -8.00
C CYS A 43 3.29 -10.04 -6.58
N GLU A 44 4.13 -11.05 -6.38
CA GLU A 44 4.67 -11.39 -5.05
C GLU A 44 5.81 -10.46 -4.61
N SER A 45 6.55 -9.88 -5.55
CA SER A 45 7.77 -9.10 -5.27
C SER A 45 7.90 -7.88 -6.18
N PRO A 46 7.13 -6.81 -5.93
CA PRO A 46 7.30 -5.53 -6.61
C PRO A 46 8.67 -4.94 -6.31
N ALA A 47 9.38 -4.48 -7.33
CA ALA A 47 10.67 -3.81 -7.14
C ALA A 47 10.49 -2.31 -6.84
N THR A 48 11.38 -1.74 -6.02
CA THR A 48 11.47 -0.29 -5.75
C THR A 48 12.92 0.16 -5.65
N PHE A 49 13.18 1.43 -5.97
CA PHE A 49 14.46 2.11 -5.71
C PHE A 49 14.40 3.02 -4.47
N ASP A 50 13.24 3.09 -3.81
CA ASP A 50 13.09 3.92 -2.62
C ASP A 50 13.69 3.22 -1.39
N GLY A 51 14.81 3.78 -0.92
CA GLY A 51 15.50 3.31 0.27
C GLY A 51 14.68 3.39 1.56
N ALA A 52 13.63 4.23 1.62
CA ALA A 52 12.74 4.27 2.77
C ALA A 52 11.99 2.95 2.96
N LEU A 53 11.75 2.20 1.88
CA LEU A 53 11.03 0.92 1.90
C LEU A 53 11.93 -0.28 2.18
N LYS A 54 13.19 -0.05 2.58
CA LYS A 54 14.10 -1.14 2.96
C LYS A 54 13.52 -1.97 4.09
N GLY A 55 13.37 -3.28 3.85
CA GLY A 55 12.81 -4.22 4.81
C GLY A 55 11.27 -4.28 4.84
N SER A 56 10.60 -3.61 3.90
CA SER A 56 9.16 -3.77 3.69
C SER A 56 8.85 -5.17 3.15
N ASP A 57 7.84 -5.83 3.72
CA ASP A 57 7.30 -7.10 3.19
C ASP A 57 6.54 -6.94 1.86
N LEU A 58 6.38 -5.71 1.37
CA LEU A 58 5.65 -5.38 0.15
C LEU A 58 6.56 -5.10 -1.06
N PHE A 59 7.87 -4.95 -0.85
CA PHE A 59 8.79 -4.54 -1.92
C PHE A 59 10.15 -5.23 -1.81
N VAL A 60 10.78 -5.43 -2.97
CA VAL A 60 12.20 -5.75 -3.09
C VAL A 60 12.94 -4.46 -3.45
N LEU A 61 13.89 -4.06 -2.61
CA LEU A 61 14.76 -2.92 -2.87
C LEU A 61 15.84 -3.30 -3.89
N LEU A 62 15.99 -2.47 -4.94
CA LEU A 62 17.04 -2.57 -5.94
C LEU A 62 18.18 -1.58 -5.69
#